data_AF-A0A1Y1U6U4-F1
#
_entry.id   AF-A0A1Y1U6U4-F1
#
_cell.length_a   1.000
_cell.length_b   1.000
_cell.length_c   1.000
_cell.angle_alpha   90.00
_cell.angle_beta   90.00
_cell.angle_gamma   90.00
#
_symmetry.space_group_name_H-M   'P 1'
#
loop_
_entity.id
_entity.type
_entity.pdbx_description
1 polymer ?
#
loop_
_entity_poly.entity_id
_entity_poly.type
_entity_poly.pdbx_seq_one_letter_code
_entity_poly.pdbx_strand_id
1 'polypeptide(L)'
;MLSKVLAATILSGLALAAPMSKRQNPRHISKIYASNGQCLGFTESQDLYNGTPVGNVDCNSDAAIEWMFFVGEANHIYPGTNPNFVLDAGSDPHNFGKLHLWQPYENLFQQTWWYTTDNRIAIYNGDQCIDDGNGGQTYQCTTGNTNQVWLYDGEPGHYTCEDATTTTVTVTATPTATSS
;
A
#
# COMPACT_ATOMS: atom_id res chain seq x y z
N MET A 1 -32.12 -53.52 51.37
CA MET A 1 -32.27 -52.60 50.23
C MET A 1 -31.62 -51.27 50.63
N LEU A 2 -30.50 -50.87 50.03
CA LEU A 2 -30.16 -49.45 49.83
C LEU A 2 -28.94 -49.38 48.89
N SER A 3 -29.21 -48.98 47.65
CA SER A 3 -28.23 -48.75 46.59
C SER A 3 -27.56 -47.39 46.82
N LYS A 4 -26.22 -47.34 46.84
CA LYS A 4 -25.46 -46.08 46.84
C LYS A 4 -25.03 -45.77 45.42
N VAL A 5 -25.68 -44.79 44.80
CA VAL A 5 -25.30 -44.24 43.50
C VAL A 5 -24.15 -43.25 43.72
N LEU A 6 -23.03 -43.48 43.03
CA LEU A 6 -21.87 -42.58 43.02
C LEU A 6 -22.07 -41.56 41.89
N ALA A 7 -22.24 -40.27 42.24
CA ALA A 7 -22.35 -39.19 41.26
C ALA A 7 -20.96 -38.70 40.88
N ALA A 8 -20.57 -38.91 39.61
CA ALA A 8 -19.37 -38.34 39.02
C ALA A 8 -19.69 -36.95 38.45
N THR A 9 -19.22 -35.90 39.12
CA THR A 9 -19.31 -34.51 38.62
C THR A 9 -18.23 -34.26 37.58
N ILE A 10 -18.64 -34.11 36.32
CA ILE A 10 -17.79 -33.69 35.21
C ILE A 10 -17.54 -32.18 35.33
N LEU A 11 -16.29 -31.79 35.55
CA LEU A 11 -15.86 -30.40 35.59
C LEU A 11 -15.59 -29.93 34.16
N SER A 12 -16.58 -29.30 33.52
CA SER A 12 -16.40 -28.66 32.21
C SER A 12 -15.62 -27.36 32.37
N GLY A 13 -14.35 -27.36 31.95
CA GLY A 13 -13.52 -26.15 31.90
C GLY A 13 -13.99 -25.22 30.78
N LEU A 14 -14.34 -23.98 31.12
CA LEU A 14 -14.52 -22.91 30.14
C LEU A 14 -13.15 -22.42 29.68
N ALA A 15 -12.78 -22.69 28.43
CA ALA A 15 -11.68 -22.01 27.76
C ALA A 15 -12.13 -20.60 27.36
N LEU A 16 -11.54 -19.57 27.97
CA LEU A 16 -11.66 -18.19 27.49
C LEU A 16 -10.82 -18.05 26.22
N ALA A 17 -11.47 -18.01 25.06
CA ALA A 17 -10.82 -17.58 23.83
C ALA A 17 -10.46 -16.09 23.98
N ALA A 18 -9.17 -15.76 23.98
CA ALA A 18 -8.75 -14.38 23.89
C ALA A 18 -9.12 -13.82 22.50
N PRO A 19 -9.63 -12.58 22.40
CA PRO A 19 -9.86 -11.95 21.11
C PRO A 19 -8.51 -11.85 20.38
N MET A 20 -8.43 -12.44 19.20
CA MET A 20 -7.31 -12.22 18.30
C MET A 20 -7.34 -10.74 17.90
N SER A 21 -6.40 -9.94 18.42
CA SER A 21 -6.21 -8.58 17.92
C SER A 21 -5.85 -8.69 16.45
N LYS A 22 -6.74 -8.21 15.55
CA LYS A 22 -6.42 -8.06 14.13
C LYS A 22 -5.13 -7.23 14.08
N ARG A 23 -4.03 -7.84 13.65
CA ARG A 23 -2.77 -7.13 13.46
C ARG A 23 -3.06 -6.14 12.33
N GLN A 24 -3.31 -4.88 12.68
CA GLN A 24 -3.49 -3.85 11.64
C GLN A 24 -2.18 -3.80 10.86
N ASN A 25 -2.26 -3.92 9.53
CA ASN A 25 -1.08 -3.73 8.70
C ASN A 25 -0.53 -2.31 8.96
N PRO A 26 0.79 -2.13 8.90
CA PRO A 26 1.36 -0.81 9.10
C PRO A 26 0.74 0.13 8.07
N ARG A 27 0.23 1.24 8.58
CA ARG A 27 -0.22 2.37 7.78
C ARG A 27 1.03 3.10 7.31
N HIS A 28 1.16 3.30 6.01
CA HIS A 28 2.25 4.04 5.41
C HIS A 28 1.81 5.46 5.08
N ILE A 29 2.72 6.42 5.24
CA ILE A 29 2.56 7.81 4.79
C ILE A 29 3.88 8.14 4.10
N SER A 30 3.84 8.29 2.77
CA SER A 30 5.04 8.48 1.95
C SER A 30 4.65 9.02 0.58
N LYS A 31 5.60 9.65 -0.12
CA LYS A 31 5.50 9.78 -1.58
C LYS A 31 5.46 8.39 -2.21
N ILE A 32 4.77 8.28 -3.34
CA ILE A 32 4.71 7.05 -4.13
C ILE A 32 5.42 7.30 -5.45
N TYR A 33 6.47 6.53 -5.71
CA TYR A 33 7.42 6.70 -6.80
C TYR A 33 7.13 5.71 -7.92
N ALA A 34 7.03 6.21 -9.14
CA ALA A 34 6.97 5.41 -10.34
C ALA A 34 8.37 4.91 -10.73
N SER A 35 8.44 3.80 -11.47
CA SER A 35 9.70 3.23 -11.96
C SER A 35 10.51 4.19 -12.84
N ASN A 36 9.83 5.15 -13.48
CA ASN A 36 10.43 6.16 -14.36
C ASN A 36 11.01 7.39 -13.63
N GLY A 37 11.00 7.40 -12.29
CA GLY A 37 11.53 8.50 -11.46
C GLY A 37 10.55 9.65 -11.21
N GLN A 38 9.29 9.52 -11.66
CA GLN A 38 8.20 10.44 -11.31
C GLN A 38 7.48 10.00 -10.04
N CYS A 39 6.62 10.86 -9.51
CA CYS A 39 5.80 10.58 -8.35
C CYS A 39 4.31 10.62 -8.68
N LEU A 40 3.49 9.88 -7.94
CA LEU A 40 2.04 10.03 -7.97
C LEU A 40 1.66 11.33 -7.27
N GLY A 41 0.94 12.21 -7.95
CA GLY A 41 0.60 13.54 -7.43
C GLY A 41 -0.45 14.26 -8.26
N PHE A 42 -0.68 15.53 -7.94
CA PHE A 42 -1.72 16.32 -8.60
C PHE A 42 -1.23 16.98 -9.88
N THR A 43 -1.91 16.75 -11.00
CA THR A 43 -1.37 17.18 -12.32
C THR A 43 -1.78 18.59 -12.74
N GLU A 44 -2.78 19.20 -12.08
CA GLU A 44 -3.32 20.51 -12.48
C GLU A 44 -3.41 21.55 -11.36
N SER A 45 -3.84 21.13 -10.15
CA SER A 45 -4.01 22.03 -8.99
C SER A 45 -3.63 21.31 -7.70
N GLN A 46 -3.14 22.07 -6.72
CA GLN A 46 -2.88 21.59 -5.35
C GLN A 46 -4.14 21.62 -4.47
N ASP A 47 -5.25 22.17 -4.97
CA ASP A 47 -6.51 22.23 -4.24
C ASP A 47 -7.20 20.86 -4.22
N LEU A 48 -7.75 20.51 -3.07
CA LEU A 48 -8.47 19.26 -2.85
C LEU A 48 -9.97 19.47 -3.06
N TYR A 49 -10.50 18.93 -4.16
CA TYR A 49 -11.92 18.90 -4.46
C TYR A 49 -12.27 17.65 -5.27
N ASN A 50 -13.57 17.33 -5.35
CA ASN A 50 -14.03 16.23 -6.18
C ASN A 50 -13.65 16.49 -7.65
N GLY A 51 -12.82 15.61 -8.20
CA GLY A 51 -12.31 15.72 -9.55
C GLY A 51 -10.87 16.23 -9.66
N THR A 52 -10.18 16.60 -8.56
CA THR A 52 -8.76 16.99 -8.61
C THR A 52 -7.96 15.90 -9.36
N PRO A 53 -7.36 16.21 -10.52
CA PRO A 53 -6.68 15.21 -11.33
C PRO A 53 -5.42 14.66 -10.65
N VAL A 54 -5.23 13.34 -10.73
CA VAL A 54 -4.06 12.63 -10.17
C VAL A 54 -3.32 11.93 -11.31
N GLY A 55 -1.99 11.96 -11.27
CA GLY A 55 -1.15 11.31 -12.27
C GLY A 55 0.34 11.41 -11.93
N ASN A 56 1.20 11.34 -12.93
CA ASN A 56 2.64 11.47 -12.75
C ASN A 56 3.09 12.93 -12.70
N VAL A 57 3.90 13.27 -11.70
CA VAL A 57 4.48 14.61 -11.50
C VAL A 57 5.97 14.51 -11.15
N ASP A 58 6.69 15.63 -11.25
CA ASP A 58 8.08 15.70 -10.75
C ASP A 58 8.09 15.52 -9.23
N CYS A 59 8.89 14.58 -8.73
CA CYS A 59 8.98 14.25 -7.30
C CYS A 59 9.47 15.40 -6.41
N ASN A 60 10.15 16.40 -6.97
CA ASN A 60 10.64 17.59 -6.26
C ASN A 60 9.68 18.78 -6.34
N SER A 61 8.57 18.64 -7.07
CA SER A 61 7.53 19.67 -7.14
C SER A 61 6.57 19.60 -5.95
N ASP A 62 5.91 20.71 -5.66
CA ASP A 62 4.84 20.78 -4.66
C ASP A 62 3.61 19.94 -5.04
N ALA A 63 3.53 19.47 -6.29
CA ALA A 63 2.49 18.55 -6.74
C ALA A 63 2.73 17.10 -6.30
N ALA A 64 3.97 16.73 -5.97
CA ALA A 64 4.31 15.43 -5.42
C ALA A 64 4.01 15.41 -3.92
N ILE A 65 2.86 14.85 -3.57
CA ILE A 65 2.38 14.77 -2.19
C ILE A 65 2.71 13.44 -1.53
N GLU A 66 2.57 13.41 -0.21
CA GLU A 66 2.51 12.15 0.53
C GLU A 66 1.12 11.52 0.39
N TRP A 67 1.08 10.20 0.37
CA TRP A 67 -0.14 9.41 0.36
C TRP A 67 -0.19 8.53 1.60
N MET A 68 -1.36 8.41 2.20
CA MET A 68 -1.61 7.42 3.24
C MET A 68 -2.26 6.18 2.63
N PHE A 69 -1.64 5.02 2.83
CA PHE A 69 -2.08 3.75 2.26
C PHE A 69 -1.68 2.57 3.15
N PHE A 70 -2.15 1.37 2.76
CA PHE A 70 -1.89 0.13 3.48
C PHE A 70 -1.33 -0.91 2.51
N VAL A 71 -0.21 -1.53 2.90
CA VAL A 71 0.39 -2.61 2.12
C VAL A 71 -0.28 -3.93 2.47
N GLY A 72 -0.61 -4.75 1.47
CA GLY A 72 -1.19 -6.08 1.69
C GLY A 72 -2.63 -6.08 2.22
N GLU A 73 -3.31 -4.93 2.27
CA GLU A 73 -4.68 -4.78 2.74
C GLU A 73 -5.48 -3.90 1.78
N ALA A 74 -6.75 -4.25 1.56
CA ALA A 74 -7.68 -3.47 0.76
C ALA A 74 -8.11 -2.22 1.54
N ASN A 75 -7.86 -1.04 0.99
CA ASN A 75 -8.27 0.21 1.64
C ASN A 75 -8.36 1.37 0.64
N HIS A 76 -8.89 2.49 1.11
CA HIS A 76 -8.71 3.76 0.42
C HIS A 76 -7.24 4.20 0.47
N ILE A 77 -6.83 4.96 -0.55
CA ILE A 77 -5.57 5.71 -0.56
C ILE A 77 -5.93 7.19 -0.41
N TYR A 78 -5.33 7.87 0.57
CA TYR A 78 -5.67 9.25 0.93
C TYR A 78 -4.53 10.21 0.58
N PRO A 79 -4.84 11.45 0.14
CA PRO A 79 -3.83 12.50 0.01
C PRO A 79 -3.40 12.95 1.42
N GLY A 80 -2.19 12.59 1.82
CA GLY A 80 -1.69 12.71 3.19
C GLY A 80 -2.62 12.01 4.18
N THR A 81 -2.99 12.69 5.26
CA THR A 81 -3.92 12.17 6.28
C THR A 81 -5.34 12.73 6.14
N ASN A 82 -5.67 13.37 5.01
CA ASN A 82 -6.96 14.01 4.81
C ASN A 82 -8.06 12.96 4.57
N PRO A 83 -9.06 12.81 5.46
CA PRO A 83 -10.09 11.79 5.33
C PRO A 83 -11.23 12.18 4.38
N ASN A 84 -11.27 13.41 3.87
CA ASN A 84 -12.39 13.92 3.06
C ASN A 84 -12.29 13.55 1.58
N PHE A 85 -11.13 13.09 1.12
CA PHE A 85 -10.88 12.71 -0.27
C PHE A 85 -10.05 11.43 -0.33
N VAL A 86 -10.29 10.63 -1.37
CA VAL A 86 -9.56 9.40 -1.66
C VAL A 86 -9.24 9.32 -3.14
N LEU A 87 -8.22 8.54 -3.49
CA LEU A 87 -7.91 8.21 -4.87
C LEU A 87 -9.03 7.38 -5.50
N ASP A 88 -9.50 7.80 -6.68
CA ASP A 88 -10.63 7.21 -7.39
C ASP A 88 -10.25 6.92 -8.87
N ALA A 89 -10.63 5.73 -9.34
CA ALA A 89 -10.38 5.23 -10.70
C ALA A 89 -11.46 5.61 -11.74
N GLY A 90 -12.49 6.34 -11.35
CA GLY A 90 -13.68 6.61 -12.15
C GLY A 90 -14.76 5.54 -11.99
N SER A 91 -15.99 5.87 -12.40
CA SER A 91 -17.16 4.97 -12.28
C SER A 91 -17.08 3.69 -13.13
N ASP A 92 -16.18 3.66 -14.12
CA ASP A 92 -15.96 2.55 -15.03
C ASP A 92 -14.45 2.35 -15.23
N PRO A 93 -13.72 1.73 -14.27
CA PRO A 93 -12.28 1.53 -14.40
C PRO A 93 -11.95 0.63 -15.59
N HIS A 94 -11.13 1.13 -16.52
CA HIS A 94 -10.70 0.44 -17.73
C HIS A 94 -9.33 0.97 -18.16
N ASN A 95 -8.71 0.33 -19.16
CA ASN A 95 -7.45 0.81 -19.71
C ASN A 95 -7.52 2.28 -20.12
N PHE A 96 -6.50 3.05 -19.72
CA PHE A 96 -6.39 4.49 -19.93
C PHE A 96 -7.40 5.34 -19.14
N GLY A 97 -8.06 4.76 -18.13
CA GLY A 97 -8.94 5.50 -17.23
C GLY A 97 -8.15 6.49 -16.37
N LYS A 98 -8.65 7.72 -16.26
CA LYS A 98 -7.99 8.79 -15.51
C LYS A 98 -8.21 8.65 -14.01
N LEU A 99 -7.18 8.95 -13.23
CA LEU A 99 -7.25 9.01 -11.77
C LEU A 99 -7.63 10.42 -11.31
N HIS A 100 -8.33 10.50 -10.20
CA HIS A 100 -8.71 11.76 -9.57
C HIS A 100 -8.99 11.57 -8.08
N LEU A 101 -9.14 12.67 -7.37
CA LEU A 101 -9.70 12.65 -6.02
C LEU A 101 -11.21 12.65 -6.05
N TRP A 102 -11.83 11.91 -5.14
CA TRP A 102 -13.26 11.97 -4.91
C TRP A 102 -13.58 11.80 -3.43
N GLN A 103 -14.76 12.25 -3.01
CA GLN A 103 -15.22 11.99 -1.66
C GLN A 103 -15.32 10.48 -1.41
N PRO A 104 -14.95 10.00 -0.21
CA PRO A 104 -14.95 8.58 0.09
C PRO A 104 -16.38 8.05 0.21
N TYR A 105 -16.59 6.86 -0.34
CA TYR A 105 -17.78 6.07 -0.14
C TYR A 105 -17.38 4.65 0.26
N GLU A 106 -18.04 4.12 1.29
CA GLU A 106 -17.80 2.74 1.70
C GLU A 106 -18.17 1.77 0.57
N ASN A 107 -17.31 0.78 0.34
CA ASN A 107 -17.52 -0.32 -0.59
C ASN A 107 -17.60 0.08 -2.08
N LEU A 108 -17.11 1.27 -2.47
CA LEU A 108 -16.92 1.56 -3.89
C LEU A 108 -15.68 0.86 -4.43
N PHE A 109 -15.92 0.01 -5.44
CA PHE A 109 -14.89 -0.76 -6.13
C PHE A 109 -13.77 0.15 -6.64
N GLN A 110 -14.11 1.24 -7.32
CA GLN A 110 -13.16 2.19 -7.92
C GLN A 110 -12.37 3.03 -6.91
N GLN A 111 -12.67 2.95 -5.61
CA GLN A 111 -11.94 3.63 -4.54
C GLN A 111 -11.16 2.65 -3.65
N THR A 112 -11.35 1.35 -3.84
CA THR A 112 -10.73 0.33 -2.99
C THR A 112 -9.47 -0.21 -3.65
N TRP A 113 -8.32 0.14 -3.11
CA TRP A 113 -7.02 -0.21 -3.64
C TRP A 113 -6.33 -1.28 -2.80
N TRP A 114 -5.47 -2.06 -3.45
CA TRP A 114 -4.58 -3.04 -2.85
C TRP A 114 -3.16 -2.75 -3.33
N TYR A 115 -2.31 -2.26 -2.43
CA TYR A 115 -0.87 -2.23 -2.66
C TYR A 115 -0.29 -3.64 -2.50
N THR A 116 0.04 -4.28 -3.63
CA THR A 116 0.45 -5.68 -3.69
C THR A 116 1.90 -5.86 -3.25
N THR A 117 2.26 -7.07 -2.85
CA THR A 117 3.62 -7.41 -2.43
C THR A 117 4.64 -7.42 -3.57
N ASP A 118 4.18 -7.30 -4.82
CA ASP A 118 5.02 -7.12 -6.00
C ASP A 118 4.96 -5.70 -6.55
N ASN A 119 4.71 -4.74 -5.65
CA ASN A 119 4.83 -3.30 -5.87
C ASN A 119 3.87 -2.72 -6.91
N ARG A 120 2.65 -3.25 -7.00
CA ARG A 120 1.56 -2.65 -7.79
C ARG A 120 0.51 -2.03 -6.89
N ILE A 121 -0.19 -1.03 -7.40
CA ILE A 121 -1.41 -0.49 -6.78
C ILE A 121 -2.58 -0.94 -7.63
N ALA A 122 -3.24 -2.02 -7.21
CA ALA A 122 -4.35 -2.64 -7.93
C ALA A 122 -5.70 -2.24 -7.36
N ILE A 123 -6.76 -2.22 -8.16
CA ILE A 123 -8.12 -2.20 -7.62
C ILE A 123 -8.38 -3.54 -6.94
N TYR A 124 -8.86 -3.51 -5.70
CA TYR A 124 -9.11 -4.73 -4.91
C TYR A 124 -10.19 -5.60 -5.57
N ASN A 125 -9.89 -6.89 -5.77
CA ASN A 125 -10.72 -7.83 -6.55
C ASN A 125 -11.01 -7.38 -7.99
N GLY A 126 -10.24 -6.44 -8.52
CA GLY A 126 -10.29 -5.98 -9.90
C GLY A 126 -9.11 -6.50 -10.71
N ASP A 127 -9.03 -6.00 -11.94
CA ASP A 127 -7.98 -6.36 -12.88
C ASP A 127 -7.21 -5.13 -13.40
N GLN A 128 -7.52 -3.94 -12.88
CA GLN A 128 -6.86 -2.68 -13.19
C GLN A 128 -5.83 -2.32 -12.13
N CYS A 129 -4.68 -1.82 -12.58
CA CYS A 129 -3.58 -1.32 -11.79
C CYS A 129 -3.31 0.14 -12.18
N ILE A 130 -2.75 0.91 -11.25
CA ILE A 130 -2.18 2.22 -11.60
C ILE A 130 -0.94 2.00 -12.49
N ASP A 131 -0.88 2.71 -13.61
CA ASP A 131 0.12 2.58 -14.66
C ASP A 131 0.68 3.97 -15.05
N ASP A 132 2.01 4.10 -15.12
CA ASP A 132 2.72 5.35 -15.43
C ASP A 132 2.92 5.60 -16.94
N GLY A 133 2.53 4.67 -17.81
CA GLY A 133 2.94 4.64 -19.21
C GLY A 133 2.42 5.79 -20.07
N ASN A 134 1.43 6.55 -19.58
CA ASN A 134 0.89 7.73 -20.24
C ASN A 134 0.35 8.75 -19.21
N GLY A 135 1.18 9.08 -18.22
CA GLY A 135 0.94 10.21 -17.30
C GLY A 135 0.07 9.88 -16.07
N GLY A 136 -0.08 8.59 -15.76
CA GLY A 136 -0.82 8.11 -14.60
C GLY A 136 -2.24 7.79 -14.97
N GLN A 137 -2.56 6.50 -15.01
CA GLN A 137 -3.85 5.98 -15.46
C GLN A 137 -4.13 4.63 -14.81
N THR A 138 -5.34 4.12 -15.02
CA THR A 138 -5.62 2.69 -14.85
C THR A 138 -5.27 1.93 -16.11
N TYR A 139 -4.72 0.73 -15.94
CA TYR A 139 -4.47 -0.22 -17.02
C TYR A 139 -4.52 -1.65 -16.48
N GLN A 140 -4.85 -2.60 -17.35
CA GLN A 140 -4.85 -4.02 -17.03
C GLN A 140 -3.57 -4.42 -16.28
N CYS A 141 -3.73 -4.94 -15.06
CA CYS A 141 -2.65 -5.48 -14.26
C CYS A 141 -1.90 -6.55 -15.06
N THR A 142 -0.64 -6.28 -15.35
CA THR A 142 0.19 -7.12 -16.23
C THR A 142 1.47 -7.50 -15.49
N THR A 143 1.69 -8.80 -15.31
CA THR A 143 2.91 -9.30 -14.66
C THR A 143 4.14 -8.86 -15.46
N GLY A 144 5.13 -8.28 -14.78
CA GLY A 144 6.37 -7.80 -15.41
C GLY A 144 6.25 -6.45 -16.13
N ASN A 145 5.09 -5.79 -16.11
CA ASN A 145 4.98 -4.42 -16.60
C ASN A 145 5.61 -3.45 -15.59
N THR A 146 6.75 -2.86 -15.94
CA THR A 146 7.48 -1.93 -15.08
C THR A 146 6.74 -0.61 -14.86
N ASN A 147 5.86 -0.23 -15.78
CA ASN A 147 5.04 0.98 -15.65
C ASN A 147 4.00 0.87 -14.51
N GLN A 148 3.79 -0.34 -13.99
CA GLN A 148 2.88 -0.61 -12.88
C GLN A 148 3.62 -0.82 -11.56
N VAL A 149 4.93 -0.62 -11.56
CA VAL A 149 5.75 -0.68 -10.35
C VAL A 149 5.75 0.68 -9.68
N TRP A 150 5.20 0.70 -8.48
CA TRP A 150 5.17 1.84 -7.57
C TRP A 150 5.98 1.49 -6.33
N LEU A 151 6.79 2.40 -5.84
CA LEU A 151 7.62 2.25 -4.63
C LEU A 151 7.28 3.36 -3.64
N TYR A 152 7.70 3.20 -2.39
CA TYR A 152 7.59 4.25 -1.37
C TYR A 152 8.80 4.18 -0.43
N ASP A 153 8.98 5.19 0.42
CA ASP A 153 10.11 5.26 1.34
C ASP A 153 10.01 4.17 2.42
N GLY A 154 11.04 3.32 2.51
CA GLY A 154 11.06 2.18 3.43
C GLY A 154 10.66 0.84 2.80
N GLU A 155 10.33 0.79 1.50
CA GLU A 155 10.28 -0.49 0.76
C GLU A 155 11.70 -1.07 0.59
N PRO A 156 11.92 -2.37 0.87
CA PRO A 156 13.20 -3.02 0.57
C PRO A 156 13.56 -2.89 -0.91
N GLY A 157 14.60 -2.11 -1.20
CA GLY A 157 15.07 -1.84 -2.57
C GLY A 157 14.74 -0.45 -3.10
N HIS A 158 13.96 0.36 -2.38
CA HIS A 158 13.82 1.80 -2.63
C HIS A 158 14.57 2.58 -1.53
N TYR A 159 15.83 2.93 -1.82
CA TYR A 159 16.64 3.79 -0.96
C TYR A 159 16.81 5.13 -1.68
N THR A 160 16.15 6.18 -1.18
CA THR A 160 16.45 7.55 -1.62
C THR A 160 17.87 7.92 -1.22
N CYS A 161 18.56 8.72 -2.03
CA CYS A 161 19.92 9.19 -1.74
C CYS A 161 20.04 9.97 -0.41
N GLU A 162 18.93 10.47 0.16
CA GLU A 162 18.90 11.10 1.50
C GLU A 162 19.18 10.12 2.65
N ASP A 163 18.90 8.83 2.45
CA ASP A 163 19.12 7.78 3.46
C ASP A 163 20.59 7.29 3.47
N ALA A 164 21.42 7.79 2.55
CA ALA A 164 22.85 7.48 2.48
C ALA A 164 23.67 8.15 3.61
N THR A 165 23.03 8.86 4.54
CA THR A 165 23.72 9.48 5.67
C THR A 165 23.74 8.52 6.88
N THR A 166 24.82 7.75 6.96
CA THR A 166 25.32 7.07 8.17
C THR A 166 24.80 5.65 8.43
N THR A 167 25.27 4.68 7.66
CA THR A 167 25.80 3.44 8.26
C THR A 167 26.99 2.98 7.44
N THR A 168 28.18 3.47 7.78
CA THR A 168 29.43 2.82 7.40
C THR A 168 29.46 1.46 8.10
N VAL A 169 28.97 0.42 7.42
CA VAL A 169 29.26 -0.96 7.79
C VAL A 169 30.74 -1.17 7.51
N THR A 170 31.56 -1.08 8.56
CA THR A 170 32.96 -1.52 8.52
C THR A 170 32.97 -3.02 8.27
N VAL A 171 33.16 -3.42 7.01
CA VAL A 171 33.42 -4.82 6.68
C VAL A 171 34.84 -5.14 7.14
N THR A 172 34.96 -5.70 8.34
CA THR A 172 36.23 -6.29 8.81
C THR A 172 36.49 -7.55 7.99
N ALA A 173 37.34 -7.44 6.98
CA ALA A 173 37.85 -8.60 6.25
C ALA A 173 38.58 -9.53 7.22
N THR A 174 38.09 -10.76 7.35
CA THR A 174 38.79 -11.84 8.05
C THR A 174 39.86 -12.40 7.12
N PRO A 175 41.15 -12.44 7.49
CA PRO A 175 42.18 -12.99 6.62
C PRO A 175 42.05 -14.51 6.49
N THR A 176 42.04 -14.96 5.23
CA THR A 176 42.10 -16.35 4.80
C THR A 176 43.36 -17.05 5.33
N ALA A 177 43.18 -18.13 6.09
CA ALA A 177 44.27 -19.02 6.46
C ALA A 177 44.56 -20.00 5.31
N THR A 178 45.77 -19.90 4.75
CA THR A 178 46.33 -20.88 3.81
C THR A 178 47.01 -21.98 4.62
N SER A 179 46.58 -23.24 4.48
CA SER A 179 47.30 -24.40 5.03
C SER A 179 48.20 -25.04 3.98
N SER A 180 49.41 -25.39 4.41
CA SER A 180 50.47 -26.11 3.70
C SER A 180 50.18 -27.61 3.61
#